data_AF-A0A838A4Y2-F1
#
_entry.id   AF-A0A838A4Y2-F1
#
_cell.length_a   1.000
_cell.length_b   1.000
_cell.length_c   1.000
_cell.angle_alpha   90.00
_cell.angle_beta   90.00
_cell.angle_gamma   90.00
#
_symmetry.space_group_name_H-M   'P 1'
#
loop_
_entity.id
_entity.type
_entity.pdbx_description
1 polymer ?
#
loop_
_entity_poly.entity_id
_entity_poly.type
_entity_poly.pdbx_seq_one_letter_code
_entity_poly.pdbx_strand_id
1 'polypeptide(L)'
;MPSIPIGFFHVELAQVLAEFENDYTFTFATPDGEVPQIDTNGFSLPWHATDRMTDVYADSVQQFTDPNFNIDAYRHKYAGLVERRERELQLLERHLGQLPITDPLPCTDAEVLAFRPELVRRVQALQPKPYASLPELIRRHRDPSDSFSFADFDFIHAPGGHAPMVDFHKNRWLGEVLHLARENGVYISLICHAPIALTSTNWRVDQNGTPYGVQDNAFLSAEVTTVGREGETGMLDQGYVHIPPGPTRLEYFVDEGLREAGFTVKTAAIPTSLILLPNPQIGLVTGNGPQTIDIQATNIRATLTT
;
A
#
# COMPACT_ATOMS: atom_id res chain seq x y z
N MET A 1 20.82 -12.41 8.71
CA MET A 1 19.53 -13.09 8.93
C MET A 1 18.84 -13.17 7.56
N PRO A 2 18.13 -14.26 7.24
CA PRO A 2 17.38 -14.32 5.99
C PRO A 2 16.32 -13.21 5.96
N SER A 3 16.13 -12.58 4.80
CA SER A 3 15.01 -11.66 4.58
C SER A 3 13.69 -12.42 4.70
N ILE A 4 12.65 -11.73 5.14
CA ILE A 4 11.31 -12.30 5.26
C ILE A 4 10.53 -12.01 3.97
N PRO A 5 9.71 -12.95 3.48
CA PRO A 5 8.89 -12.69 2.31
C PRO A 5 7.84 -11.63 2.65
N ILE A 6 7.86 -10.52 1.92
CA ILE A 6 6.98 -9.36 2.11
C ILE A 6 6.40 -8.93 0.78
N GLY A 7 5.21 -8.35 0.80
CA GLY A 7 4.53 -7.86 -0.39
C GLY A 7 3.71 -6.60 -0.12
N PHE A 8 2.96 -6.17 -1.13
CA PHE A 8 1.96 -5.13 -0.95
C PHE A 8 0.67 -5.70 -0.36
N PHE A 9 -0.09 -4.85 0.32
CA PHE A 9 -1.38 -5.22 0.89
C PHE A 9 -2.49 -4.99 -0.14
N HIS A 10 -3.07 -6.08 -0.64
CA HIS A 10 -4.12 -6.01 -1.66
C HIS A 10 -5.34 -5.19 -1.21
N VAL A 11 -5.77 -5.33 0.05
CA VAL A 11 -6.92 -4.59 0.62
C VAL A 11 -6.79 -3.07 0.44
N GLU A 12 -5.57 -2.55 0.44
CA GLU A 12 -5.29 -1.12 0.28
C GLU A 12 -5.38 -0.65 -1.17
N LEU A 13 -5.31 -1.57 -2.14
CA LEU A 13 -5.55 -1.26 -3.55
C LEU A 13 -7.00 -1.58 -3.97
N ALA A 14 -7.56 -2.64 -3.41
CA ALA A 14 -8.85 -3.20 -3.81
C ALA A 14 -9.98 -2.16 -3.74
N GLN A 15 -10.07 -1.42 -2.63
CA GLN A 15 -11.14 -0.45 -2.45
C GLN A 15 -11.03 0.71 -3.44
N VAL A 16 -9.82 1.10 -3.85
CA VAL A 16 -9.62 2.11 -4.90
C VAL A 16 -10.07 1.55 -6.24
N LEU A 17 -9.75 0.29 -6.56
CA LEU A 17 -10.27 -0.34 -7.78
C LEU A 17 -11.81 -0.38 -7.77
N ALA A 18 -12.41 -0.80 -6.65
CA ALA A 18 -13.86 -0.86 -6.48
C ALA A 18 -14.54 0.50 -6.72
N GLU A 19 -13.94 1.56 -6.17
CA GLU A 19 -14.48 2.91 -6.27
C GLU A 19 -14.45 3.42 -7.72
N PHE A 20 -13.43 3.06 -8.52
CA PHE A 20 -13.16 3.70 -9.81
C PHE A 20 -13.32 2.80 -11.05
N GLU A 21 -13.48 1.48 -10.92
CA GLU A 21 -13.43 0.53 -12.07
C GLU A 21 -14.48 0.77 -13.16
N ASN A 22 -15.60 1.43 -12.84
CA ASN A 22 -16.67 1.67 -13.80
C ASN A 22 -16.48 2.92 -14.65
N ASP A 23 -15.65 3.87 -14.20
CA ASP A 23 -15.50 5.18 -14.86
C ASP A 23 -14.04 5.47 -15.28
N TYR A 24 -13.07 4.69 -14.80
CA TYR A 24 -11.64 4.94 -15.01
C TYR A 24 -10.93 3.74 -15.64
N THR A 25 -9.86 4.03 -16.37
CA THR A 25 -8.88 3.04 -16.80
C THR A 25 -7.66 3.08 -15.89
N PHE A 26 -7.11 1.92 -15.56
CA PHE A 26 -5.92 1.82 -14.71
C PHE A 26 -4.67 1.50 -15.53
N THR A 27 -3.58 2.20 -15.24
CA THR A 27 -2.23 1.79 -15.63
C THR A 27 -1.52 1.29 -14.38
N PHE A 28 -1.02 0.05 -14.41
CA PHE A 28 -0.26 -0.51 -13.29
C PHE A 28 1.24 -0.42 -13.57
N ALA A 29 1.98 0.03 -12.56
CA ALA A 29 3.41 0.23 -12.65
C ALA A 29 4.10 -0.20 -11.36
N THR A 30 5.34 -0.66 -11.49
CA THR A 30 6.28 -0.89 -10.39
C THR A 30 7.57 -0.10 -10.68
N PRO A 31 8.42 0.13 -9.67
CA PRO A 31 9.65 0.91 -9.87
C PRO A 31 10.53 0.44 -11.03
N ASP A 32 10.63 -0.86 -11.24
CA ASP A 32 11.45 -1.51 -12.26
C ASP A 32 10.64 -2.19 -13.39
N GLY A 33 9.32 -2.26 -13.27
CA GLY A 33 8.44 -2.95 -14.23
C GLY A 33 8.30 -4.46 -13.95
N GLU A 34 8.92 -4.96 -12.88
CA GLU A 34 8.77 -6.36 -12.47
C GLU A 34 7.41 -6.59 -11.84
N VAL A 35 6.96 -7.85 -11.89
CA VAL A 35 5.66 -8.27 -11.34
C VAL A 35 5.68 -8.12 -9.81
N PRO A 36 4.75 -7.36 -9.19
CA PRO A 36 4.75 -7.16 -7.75
C PRO A 36 4.31 -8.42 -7.01
N GLN A 37 4.76 -8.56 -5.76
CA GLN A 37 4.37 -9.65 -4.88
C GLN A 37 3.28 -9.23 -3.90
N ILE A 38 2.23 -10.05 -3.75
CA ILE A 38 1.17 -9.84 -2.76
C ILE A 38 1.59 -10.47 -1.43
N ASP A 39 1.35 -9.77 -0.32
CA ASP A 39 1.51 -10.34 1.01
C ASP A 39 0.28 -11.18 1.40
N THR A 40 0.50 -12.48 1.65
CA THR A 40 -0.52 -13.40 2.18
C THR A 40 -1.22 -12.84 3.42
N ASN A 41 -0.50 -12.16 4.30
CA ASN A 41 -1.05 -11.66 5.56
C ASN A 41 -2.01 -10.48 5.35
N GLY A 42 -1.91 -9.78 4.22
CA GLY A 42 -2.85 -8.73 3.81
C GLY A 42 -4.28 -9.23 3.55
N PHE A 43 -4.52 -10.55 3.57
CA PHE A 43 -5.85 -11.17 3.46
C PHE A 43 -6.50 -11.50 4.81
N SER A 44 -5.89 -11.16 5.94
CA SER A 44 -6.53 -11.38 7.24
C SER A 44 -7.77 -10.51 7.42
N LEU A 45 -8.86 -11.10 7.94
CA LEU A 45 -10.17 -10.42 8.10
C LEU A 45 -10.09 -9.07 8.84
N PRO A 46 -9.28 -8.88 9.90
CA PRO A 46 -9.12 -7.59 10.55
C PRO A 46 -8.68 -6.46 9.62
N TRP A 47 -7.88 -6.74 8.58
CA TRP A 47 -7.43 -5.71 7.63
C TRP A 47 -8.56 -5.18 6.75
N HIS A 48 -9.60 -5.98 6.54
CA HIS A 48 -10.80 -5.61 5.79
C HIS A 48 -11.85 -4.89 6.65
N ALA A 49 -11.63 -4.75 7.95
CA ALA A 49 -12.61 -4.21 8.88
C ALA A 49 -12.67 -2.67 8.95
N THR A 50 -11.73 -1.99 8.29
CA THR A 50 -11.72 -0.52 8.13
C THR A 50 -11.85 0.24 9.46
N ASP A 51 -12.87 1.07 9.61
CA ASP A 51 -13.20 1.81 10.84
C ASP A 51 -13.44 0.92 12.07
N ARG A 52 -13.75 -0.37 11.87
CA ARG A 52 -13.90 -1.38 12.93
C ARG A 52 -12.63 -2.16 13.22
N MET A 53 -11.50 -1.83 12.59
CA MET A 53 -10.25 -2.60 12.72
C MET A 53 -9.82 -2.81 14.17
N THR A 54 -9.93 -1.79 15.04
CA THR A 54 -9.53 -1.91 16.46
C THR A 54 -10.22 -3.09 17.16
N ASP A 55 -11.55 -3.16 17.08
CA ASP A 55 -12.33 -4.18 17.78
C ASP A 55 -12.18 -5.56 17.13
N VAL A 56 -12.14 -5.59 15.79
CA VAL A 56 -12.00 -6.85 15.05
C VAL A 56 -10.61 -7.45 15.25
N TYR A 57 -9.55 -6.63 15.22
CA TYR A 57 -8.19 -7.08 15.47
C TYR A 57 -8.03 -7.64 16.89
N ALA A 58 -8.51 -6.90 17.90
CA ALA A 58 -8.44 -7.33 19.30
C ALA A 58 -9.15 -8.68 19.53
N ASP A 59 -10.35 -8.84 18.98
CA ASP A 59 -11.08 -10.12 19.05
C ASP A 59 -10.33 -11.23 18.31
N SER A 60 -9.79 -10.95 17.13
CA SER A 60 -9.10 -11.95 16.31
C SER A 60 -7.83 -12.48 16.96
N VAL A 61 -7.03 -11.62 17.60
CA VAL A 61 -5.88 -12.04 18.41
C VAL A 61 -6.31 -13.00 19.53
N GLN A 62 -7.42 -12.70 20.21
CA GLN A 62 -7.96 -13.60 21.24
C GLN A 62 -8.45 -14.92 20.65
N GLN A 63 -9.15 -14.88 19.51
CA GLN A 63 -9.67 -16.08 18.85
C GLN A 63 -8.54 -17.00 18.36
N PHE A 64 -7.50 -16.46 17.72
CA PHE A 64 -6.40 -17.27 17.16
C PHE A 64 -5.46 -17.86 18.22
N THR A 65 -5.53 -17.37 19.46
CA THR A 65 -4.79 -17.93 20.60
C THR A 65 -5.60 -18.94 21.41
N ASP A 66 -6.91 -19.10 21.14
CA ASP A 66 -7.76 -20.09 21.79
C ASP A 66 -7.44 -21.50 21.24
N PRO A 67 -7.08 -22.49 22.09
CA PRO A 67 -6.85 -23.86 21.65
C PRO A 67 -8.10 -24.53 21.04
N ASN A 68 -9.30 -23.98 21.28
CA ASN A 68 -10.57 -24.44 20.72
C ASN A 68 -11.05 -23.56 19.55
N PHE A 69 -10.17 -22.74 18.96
CA PHE A 69 -10.50 -21.89 17.83
C PHE A 69 -11.23 -22.66 16.73
N ASN A 70 -12.39 -22.13 16.31
CA ASN A 70 -13.21 -22.71 15.27
C ASN A 70 -13.32 -21.73 14.10
N ILE A 71 -12.69 -22.10 12.98
CA ILE A 71 -12.62 -21.28 11.77
C ILE A 71 -14.01 -20.96 11.21
N ASP A 72 -14.92 -21.92 11.19
CA ASP A 72 -16.27 -21.72 10.61
C ASP A 72 -17.11 -20.78 11.48
N ALA A 73 -17.02 -20.90 12.80
CA ALA A 73 -17.68 -19.99 13.73
C ALA A 73 -17.11 -18.56 13.61
N TYR A 74 -15.79 -18.43 13.48
CA TYR A 74 -15.12 -17.14 13.28
C TYR A 74 -15.54 -16.49 11.95
N ARG A 75 -15.55 -17.26 10.84
CA ARG A 75 -16.04 -16.80 9.53
C ARG A 75 -17.52 -16.43 9.58
N HIS A 76 -18.35 -17.18 10.31
CA HIS A 76 -19.76 -16.85 10.48
C HIS A 76 -19.96 -15.54 11.26
N LYS A 77 -19.20 -15.35 12.35
CA LYS A 77 -19.20 -14.09 13.13
C LYS A 77 -18.81 -12.89 12.26
N TYR A 78 -17.84 -13.06 11.37
CA TYR A 78 -17.32 -12.01 10.49
C TYR A 78 -17.76 -12.18 9.02
N ALA A 79 -18.97 -12.70 8.79
CA ALA A 79 -19.45 -13.02 7.44
C ALA A 79 -19.38 -11.83 6.47
N GLY A 80 -19.71 -10.62 6.92
CA GLY A 80 -19.60 -9.41 6.10
C GLY A 80 -18.16 -9.09 5.66
N LEU A 81 -17.15 -9.41 6.49
CA LEU A 81 -15.73 -9.25 6.14
C LEU A 81 -15.27 -10.35 5.17
N VAL A 82 -15.78 -11.57 5.32
CA VAL A 82 -15.56 -12.66 4.36
C VAL A 82 -16.09 -12.27 2.98
N GLU A 83 -17.32 -11.75 2.93
CA GLU A 83 -17.92 -11.26 1.68
C GLU A 83 -17.16 -10.07 1.09
N ARG A 84 -16.69 -9.15 1.93
CA ARG A 84 -15.84 -8.03 1.49
C ARG A 84 -14.54 -8.53 0.87
N ARG A 85 -13.80 -9.39 1.56
CA ARG A 85 -12.55 -9.99 1.06
C ARG A 85 -12.77 -10.75 -0.26
N GLU A 86 -13.90 -11.42 -0.41
CA GLU A 86 -14.26 -12.07 -1.68
C GLU A 86 -14.45 -11.07 -2.82
N ARG A 87 -15.19 -9.97 -2.60
CA ARG A 87 -15.35 -8.90 -3.61
C ARG A 87 -14.01 -8.28 -3.99
N GLU A 88 -13.15 -8.06 -2.99
CA GLU A 88 -11.80 -7.55 -3.20
C GLU A 88 -10.94 -8.52 -4.01
N LEU A 89 -10.96 -9.82 -3.70
CA LEU A 89 -10.25 -10.82 -4.50
C LEU A 89 -10.75 -10.86 -5.96
N GLN A 90 -12.03 -10.64 -6.20
CA GLN A 90 -12.55 -10.55 -7.58
C GLN A 90 -12.02 -9.31 -8.33
N LEU A 91 -11.71 -8.22 -7.63
CA LEU A 91 -11.04 -7.04 -8.23
C LEU A 91 -9.60 -7.36 -8.61
N LEU A 92 -8.86 -8.09 -7.77
CA LEU A 92 -7.54 -8.63 -8.12
C LEU A 92 -7.61 -9.42 -9.43
N GLU A 93 -8.54 -10.37 -9.51
CA GLU A 93 -8.70 -11.27 -10.67
C GLU A 93 -8.99 -10.51 -11.96
N ARG A 94 -9.80 -9.45 -11.89
CA ARG A 94 -10.11 -8.59 -13.04
C ARG A 94 -8.90 -7.76 -13.47
N HIS A 95 -8.20 -7.14 -12.51
CA HIS A 95 -7.28 -6.04 -12.81
C HIS A 95 -5.81 -6.44 -12.83
N LEU A 96 -5.35 -7.27 -11.91
CA LEU A 96 -3.91 -7.43 -11.63
C LEU A 96 -3.25 -8.62 -12.35
N GLY A 97 -4.04 -9.62 -12.77
CA GLY A 97 -3.49 -10.81 -13.42
C GLY A 97 -2.75 -11.74 -12.45
N GLN A 98 -1.94 -12.65 -12.99
CA GLN A 98 -1.20 -13.62 -12.18
C GLN A 98 -0.09 -12.92 -11.39
N LEU A 99 -0.11 -13.09 -10.06
CA LEU A 99 0.87 -12.50 -9.15
C LEU A 99 1.49 -13.55 -8.22
N PRO A 100 2.79 -13.43 -7.87
CA PRO A 100 3.36 -14.21 -6.79
C PRO A 100 2.73 -13.80 -5.44
N ILE A 101 2.57 -14.77 -4.56
CA ILE A 101 2.01 -14.60 -3.21
C ILE A 101 3.07 -15.08 -2.21
N THR A 102 3.36 -14.28 -1.18
CA THR A 102 4.35 -14.66 -0.16
C THR A 102 4.00 -16.00 0.50
N ASP A 103 5.02 -16.72 0.96
CA ASP A 103 4.81 -17.84 1.87
C ASP A 103 4.36 -17.33 3.25
N PRO A 104 3.53 -18.10 3.97
CA PRO A 104 3.09 -17.70 5.29
C PRO A 104 4.28 -17.64 6.26
N LEU A 105 4.20 -16.71 7.20
CA LEU A 105 5.14 -16.55 8.30
C LEU A 105 4.70 -17.40 9.50
N PRO A 106 5.58 -17.65 10.49
CA PRO A 106 5.25 -18.47 11.65
C PRO A 106 4.03 -17.97 12.44
N CYS A 107 3.79 -16.66 12.43
CA CYS A 107 2.68 -16.00 13.11
C CYS A 107 1.54 -15.59 12.16
N THR A 108 1.47 -16.14 10.94
CA THR A 108 0.33 -15.92 10.05
C THR A 108 -0.96 -16.46 10.68
N ASP A 109 -2.02 -15.66 10.62
CA ASP A 109 -3.32 -15.98 11.22
C ASP A 109 -3.89 -17.32 10.72
N ALA A 110 -4.48 -18.10 11.64
CA ALA A 110 -4.99 -19.43 11.35
C ALA A 110 -6.08 -19.43 10.25
N GLU A 111 -6.93 -18.40 10.21
CA GLU A 111 -7.94 -18.26 9.17
C GLU A 111 -7.32 -17.98 7.78
N VAL A 112 -6.25 -17.19 7.73
CA VAL A 112 -5.48 -16.91 6.51
C VAL A 112 -4.76 -18.17 6.02
N LEU A 113 -4.16 -18.95 6.92
CA LEU A 113 -3.55 -20.24 6.57
C LEU A 113 -4.56 -21.19 5.91
N ALA A 114 -5.80 -21.22 6.40
CA ALA A 114 -6.88 -22.02 5.82
C ALA A 114 -7.40 -21.46 4.49
N PHE A 115 -7.37 -20.14 4.30
CA PHE A 115 -7.81 -19.48 3.06
C PHE A 115 -6.75 -19.54 1.95
N ARG A 116 -5.46 -19.52 2.30
CA ARG A 116 -4.34 -19.38 1.35
C ARG A 116 -4.34 -20.39 0.20
N PRO A 117 -4.62 -21.71 0.38
CA PRO A 117 -4.63 -22.64 -0.74
C PRO A 117 -5.60 -22.24 -1.85
N GLU A 118 -6.77 -21.71 -1.48
CA GLU A 118 -7.77 -21.24 -2.43
C GLU A 118 -7.31 -19.94 -3.12
N LEU A 119 -6.78 -19.00 -2.35
CA LEU A 119 -6.19 -17.77 -2.88
C LEU A 119 -5.11 -18.07 -3.93
N VAL A 120 -4.13 -18.93 -3.60
CA VAL A 120 -3.05 -19.33 -4.49
C VAL A 120 -3.60 -19.97 -5.75
N ARG A 121 -4.55 -20.91 -5.62
CA ARG A 121 -5.17 -21.60 -6.77
C ARG A 121 -5.83 -20.61 -7.72
N ARG A 122 -6.58 -19.64 -7.19
CA ARG A 122 -7.29 -18.62 -7.98
C ARG A 122 -6.33 -17.69 -8.71
N VAL A 123 -5.37 -17.10 -7.98
CA VAL A 123 -4.40 -16.16 -8.55
C VAL A 123 -3.48 -16.83 -9.57
N GLN A 124 -3.04 -18.07 -9.32
CA GLN A 124 -2.21 -18.82 -10.27
C GLN A 124 -2.94 -19.22 -11.55
N ALA A 125 -4.28 -19.27 -11.54
CA ALA A 125 -5.08 -19.56 -12.73
C ALA A 125 -5.21 -18.35 -13.68
N LEU A 126 -4.85 -17.15 -13.21
CA LEU A 126 -4.90 -15.93 -14.01
C LEU A 126 -3.78 -15.93 -15.07
N GLN A 127 -3.95 -15.09 -16.10
CA GLN A 127 -2.88 -14.81 -17.05
C GLN A 127 -1.95 -13.73 -16.47
N PRO A 128 -0.62 -13.86 -16.66
CA PRO A 128 0.32 -12.78 -16.35
C PRO A 128 -0.07 -11.49 -17.08
N LYS A 129 0.11 -10.34 -16.43
CA LYS A 129 -0.05 -9.01 -17.03
C LYS A 129 1.26 -8.24 -16.93
N PRO A 130 1.60 -7.42 -17.93
CA PRO A 130 2.77 -6.54 -17.86
C PRO A 130 2.53 -5.40 -16.87
N TYR A 131 3.59 -4.99 -16.20
CA TYR A 131 3.64 -3.80 -15.35
C TYR A 131 4.62 -2.82 -15.99
N ALA A 132 4.23 -1.54 -16.08
CA ALA A 132 5.13 -0.52 -16.62
C ALA A 132 6.22 -0.19 -15.59
N SER A 133 7.43 0.11 -16.07
CA SER A 133 8.49 0.63 -15.20
C SER A 133 8.41 2.16 -15.10
N LEU A 134 8.78 2.75 -13.96
CA LEU A 134 8.79 4.21 -13.81
C LEU A 134 9.74 4.91 -14.82
N PRO A 135 10.96 4.41 -15.10
CA PRO A 135 11.81 4.98 -16.15
C PRO A 135 11.15 4.94 -17.53
N GLU A 136 10.39 3.89 -17.83
CA GLU A 136 9.63 3.81 -19.08
C GLU A 136 8.55 4.88 -19.16
N LEU A 137 7.71 5.01 -18.14
CA LEU A 137 6.64 6.01 -18.12
C LEU A 137 7.21 7.43 -18.26
N ILE A 138 8.31 7.74 -17.56
CA ILE A 138 8.98 9.05 -17.64
C ILE A 138 9.51 9.32 -19.06
N ARG A 139 10.15 8.33 -19.69
CA ARG A 139 10.66 8.47 -21.05
C ARG A 139 9.54 8.74 -22.04
N ARG A 140 8.43 7.99 -21.92
CA ARG A 140 7.25 8.15 -22.77
C ARG A 140 6.62 9.53 -22.59
N HIS A 141 6.43 9.99 -21.34
CA HIS A 141 5.91 11.33 -21.07
C HIS A 141 6.77 12.46 -21.65
N ARG A 142 8.08 12.27 -21.73
CA ARG A 142 9.03 13.27 -22.27
C ARG A 142 9.19 13.19 -23.78
N ASP A 143 8.74 12.11 -24.42
CA ASP A 143 8.80 11.95 -25.87
C ASP A 143 7.58 12.64 -26.52
N PRO A 144 7.76 13.75 -27.26
CA PRO A 144 6.63 14.45 -27.88
C PRO A 144 5.93 13.64 -28.98
N SER A 145 6.48 12.49 -29.38
CA SER A 145 5.87 11.57 -30.33
C SER A 145 5.10 10.42 -29.69
N ASP A 146 5.26 10.18 -28.38
CA ASP A 146 4.43 9.24 -27.62
C ASP A 146 3.13 9.92 -27.17
N SER A 147 2.03 9.17 -27.15
CA SER A 147 0.74 9.69 -26.71
C SER A 147 0.55 9.65 -25.20
N PHE A 148 1.46 9.01 -24.46
CA PHE A 148 1.37 8.92 -23.00
C PHE A 148 1.81 10.23 -22.34
N SER A 149 0.95 10.77 -21.48
CA SER A 149 1.31 11.86 -20.58
C SER A 149 0.88 11.58 -19.14
N PHE A 150 1.68 12.01 -18.18
CA PHE A 150 1.21 12.09 -16.79
C PHE A 150 0.00 13.02 -16.64
N ALA A 151 -0.16 14.01 -17.52
CA ALA A 151 -1.34 14.88 -17.54
C ALA A 151 -2.65 14.16 -17.89
N ASP A 152 -2.59 12.94 -18.42
CA ASP A 152 -3.78 12.15 -18.75
C ASP A 152 -4.32 11.36 -17.55
N PHE A 153 -3.64 11.43 -16.40
CA PHE A 153 -4.07 10.78 -15.16
C PHE A 153 -4.76 11.76 -14.23
N ASP A 154 -5.91 11.37 -13.70
CA ASP A 154 -6.58 12.14 -12.65
C ASP A 154 -5.91 11.92 -11.28
N PHE A 155 -5.42 10.70 -11.02
CA PHE A 155 -4.73 10.38 -9.78
C PHE A 155 -3.73 9.22 -9.91
N ILE A 156 -2.83 9.15 -8.93
CA ILE A 156 -1.93 8.03 -8.66
C ILE A 156 -2.23 7.53 -7.24
N HIS A 157 -2.39 6.22 -7.08
CA HIS A 157 -2.53 5.58 -5.77
C HIS A 157 -1.44 4.52 -5.58
N ALA A 158 -0.79 4.53 -4.43
CA ALA A 158 0.17 3.50 -4.04
C ALA A 158 -0.29 2.79 -2.75
N PRO A 159 -0.56 1.47 -2.81
CA PRO A 159 -0.86 0.68 -1.61
C PRO A 159 0.41 0.50 -0.76
N GLY A 160 0.20 0.24 0.51
CA GLY A 160 1.23 -0.14 1.46
C GLY A 160 1.47 -1.65 1.49
N GLY A 161 1.45 -2.23 2.70
CA GLY A 161 2.22 -3.43 3.00
C GLY A 161 3.71 -3.11 3.11
N HIS A 162 4.56 -4.12 3.26
CA HIS A 162 5.99 -3.89 3.47
C HIS A 162 6.79 -3.65 2.17
N ALA A 163 6.21 -3.93 0.98
CA ALA A 163 6.91 -3.75 -0.30
C ALA A 163 7.46 -2.32 -0.54
N PRO A 164 6.71 -1.22 -0.26
CA PRO A 164 7.25 0.15 -0.36
C PRO A 164 8.54 0.40 0.43
N MET A 165 8.79 -0.34 1.51
CA MET A 165 10.01 -0.16 2.29
C MET A 165 11.27 -0.57 1.54
N VAL A 166 11.13 -1.41 0.53
CA VAL A 166 12.25 -1.83 -0.32
C VAL A 166 12.35 -0.91 -1.54
N ASP A 167 11.24 -0.74 -2.25
CA ASP A 167 11.32 -0.21 -3.61
C ASP A 167 11.12 1.31 -3.71
N PHE A 168 10.46 1.92 -2.71
CA PHE A 168 10.10 3.35 -2.77
C PHE A 168 11.08 4.26 -2.05
N HIS A 169 11.83 3.76 -1.07
CA HIS A 169 12.70 4.58 -0.24
C HIS A 169 13.86 5.19 -1.04
N LYS A 170 13.87 6.53 -1.15
CA LYS A 170 14.89 7.31 -1.89
C LYS A 170 15.06 6.87 -3.36
N ASN A 171 14.02 6.29 -3.94
CA ASN A 171 13.98 5.87 -5.34
C ASN A 171 13.86 7.09 -6.26
N ARG A 172 14.93 7.43 -6.97
CA ARG A 172 15.02 8.64 -7.80
C ARG A 172 13.97 8.69 -8.91
N TRP A 173 13.63 7.55 -9.51
CA TRP A 173 12.59 7.50 -10.56
C TRP A 173 11.21 7.76 -9.98
N LEU A 174 10.93 7.24 -8.79
CA LEU A 174 9.70 7.57 -8.07
C LEU A 174 9.63 9.05 -7.70
N GLY A 175 10.75 9.65 -7.29
CA GLY A 175 10.85 11.09 -7.06
C GLY A 175 10.43 11.90 -8.30
N GLU A 176 10.96 11.53 -9.46
CA GLU A 176 10.59 12.16 -10.74
C GLU A 176 9.12 11.96 -11.09
N VAL A 177 8.56 10.75 -10.91
CA VAL A 177 7.12 10.51 -11.14
C VAL A 177 6.24 11.38 -10.24
N LEU A 178 6.56 11.49 -8.95
CA LEU A 178 5.77 12.30 -8.02
C LEU A 178 5.84 13.79 -8.36
N HIS A 179 7.02 14.30 -8.74
CA HIS A 179 7.16 15.68 -9.21
C HIS A 179 6.38 15.94 -10.49
N LEU A 180 6.50 15.06 -11.50
CA LEU A 180 5.74 15.19 -12.75
C LEU A 180 4.24 15.10 -12.51
N ALA A 181 3.78 14.19 -11.67
CA ALA A 181 2.38 14.07 -11.29
C ALA A 181 1.85 15.38 -10.69
N ARG A 182 2.54 15.92 -9.68
CA ARG A 182 2.17 17.20 -9.07
C ARG A 182 2.18 18.37 -10.07
N GLU A 183 3.21 18.45 -10.91
CA GLU A 183 3.36 19.51 -11.93
C GLU A 183 2.24 19.48 -12.97
N ASN A 184 1.66 18.31 -13.21
CA ASN A 184 0.52 18.11 -14.10
C ASN A 184 -0.84 18.10 -13.37
N GLY A 185 -0.88 18.43 -12.07
CA GLY A 185 -2.12 18.50 -11.31
C GLY A 185 -2.74 17.14 -10.95
N VAL A 186 -2.00 16.05 -11.11
CA VAL A 186 -2.43 14.69 -10.79
C VAL A 186 -2.49 14.51 -9.28
N TYR A 187 -3.61 13.99 -8.76
CA TYR A 187 -3.76 13.76 -7.32
C TYR A 187 -2.96 12.54 -6.86
N ILE A 188 -2.21 12.65 -5.76
CA ILE A 188 -1.33 11.59 -5.26
C ILE A 188 -1.91 11.04 -3.96
N SER A 189 -2.12 9.73 -3.89
CA SER A 189 -2.63 9.02 -2.72
C SER A 189 -1.65 7.95 -2.25
N LEU A 190 -1.19 8.03 -1.00
CA LEU A 190 -0.28 7.06 -0.39
C LEU A 190 -0.90 6.52 0.91
N ILE A 191 -0.74 5.24 1.23
CA ILE A 191 -1.32 4.64 2.44
C ILE A 191 -0.34 3.70 3.16
N CYS A 192 -0.47 3.59 4.47
CA CYS A 192 0.29 2.68 5.34
C CYS A 192 1.81 2.92 5.27
N HIS A 193 2.60 2.06 4.63
CA HIS A 193 4.05 2.26 4.43
C HIS A 193 4.39 3.01 3.14
N ALA A 194 3.46 3.11 2.18
CA ALA A 194 3.67 3.82 0.91
C ALA A 194 4.08 5.30 1.05
N PRO A 195 3.69 6.05 2.10
CA PRO A 195 4.19 7.40 2.33
C PRO A 195 5.71 7.54 2.31
N ILE A 196 6.49 6.47 2.55
CA ILE A 196 7.95 6.49 2.40
C ILE A 196 8.41 6.95 1.00
N ALA A 197 7.57 6.80 -0.02
CA ALA A 197 7.78 7.33 -1.36
C ALA A 197 8.11 8.83 -1.36
N LEU A 198 7.59 9.60 -0.40
CA LEU A 198 7.87 11.04 -0.30
C LEU A 198 9.36 11.33 -0.05
N THR A 199 10.11 10.42 0.56
CA THR A 199 11.58 10.56 0.70
C THR A 199 12.29 10.67 -0.67
N SER A 200 11.68 10.11 -1.71
CA SER A 200 12.19 10.17 -3.09
C SER A 200 12.06 11.54 -3.72
N THR A 201 11.13 12.39 -3.24
CA THR A 201 10.91 13.73 -3.79
C THR A 201 12.05 14.71 -3.49
N ASN A 202 13.01 14.31 -2.66
CA ASN A 202 14.29 15.03 -2.51
C ASN A 202 15.19 14.92 -3.75
N TRP A 203 14.80 14.09 -4.72
CA TRP A 203 15.52 13.88 -5.97
C TRP A 203 14.60 14.01 -7.17
N ARG A 204 15.19 14.45 -8.28
CA ARG A 204 14.63 14.38 -9.64
C ARG A 204 15.64 13.72 -10.56
N VAL A 205 15.20 13.37 -11.77
CA VAL A 205 16.06 12.71 -12.77
C VAL A 205 16.01 13.50 -14.07
N ASP A 206 17.16 13.84 -14.65
CA ASP A 206 17.22 14.59 -15.90
C ASP A 206 16.86 13.73 -17.14
N GLN A 207 16.93 14.32 -18.34
CA GLN A 207 16.63 13.63 -19.60
C GLN A 207 17.55 12.44 -19.90
N ASN A 208 18.76 12.41 -19.33
CA ASN A 208 19.74 11.35 -19.50
C ASN A 208 19.66 10.27 -18.41
N GLY A 209 18.73 10.40 -17.46
CA GLY A 209 18.64 9.47 -16.33
C GLY A 209 19.55 9.84 -15.15
N THR A 210 20.15 11.03 -15.13
CA THR A 210 21.05 11.46 -14.06
C THR A 210 20.26 12.09 -12.91
N PRO A 211 20.41 11.59 -11.66
CA PRO A 211 19.70 12.16 -10.52
C PRO A 211 20.32 13.46 -10.04
N TYR A 212 19.48 14.41 -9.63
CA TYR A 212 19.89 15.66 -8.99
C TYR A 212 18.98 16.00 -7.80
N GLY A 213 19.54 16.70 -6.81
CA GLY A 213 18.81 17.06 -5.59
C GLY A 213 17.86 18.24 -5.81
N VAL A 214 16.69 18.19 -5.18
CA VAL A 214 15.67 19.25 -5.23
C VAL A 214 15.85 20.17 -4.02
N GLN A 215 16.08 21.47 -4.26
CA GLN A 215 16.22 22.46 -3.18
C GLN A 215 14.85 22.89 -2.63
N ASP A 216 13.92 23.24 -3.52
CA ASP A 216 12.58 23.73 -3.16
C ASP A 216 11.54 22.60 -3.28
N ASN A 217 11.66 21.58 -2.43
CA ASN A 217 10.75 20.45 -2.47
C ASN A 217 9.37 20.81 -1.91
N ALA A 218 8.40 21.05 -2.80
CA ALA A 218 7.03 21.45 -2.44
C ALA A 218 6.32 20.44 -1.53
N PHE A 219 6.68 19.15 -1.58
CA PHE A 219 6.07 18.11 -0.74
C PHE A 219 6.37 18.30 0.75
N LEU A 220 7.47 18.97 1.12
CA LEU A 220 7.83 19.26 2.51
C LEU A 220 6.83 20.18 3.22
N SER A 221 5.97 20.88 2.46
CA SER A 221 4.91 21.72 3.03
C SER A 221 3.73 20.93 3.60
N ALA A 222 3.63 19.63 3.30
CA ALA A 222 2.55 18.78 3.81
C ALA A 222 2.85 18.17 5.18
N GLU A 223 1.85 18.22 6.06
CA GLU A 223 1.76 17.26 7.16
C GLU A 223 1.29 15.92 6.58
N VAL A 224 1.97 14.83 6.93
CA VAL A 224 1.71 13.49 6.39
C VAL A 224 1.52 12.47 7.50
N THR A 225 0.80 11.39 7.20
CA THR A 225 0.56 10.28 8.11
C THR A 225 0.93 8.95 7.47
N THR A 226 1.24 7.98 8.32
CA THR A 226 1.79 6.66 7.95
C THR A 226 1.63 5.75 9.17
N VAL A 227 1.94 4.46 8.99
CA VAL A 227 2.23 3.58 10.13
C VAL A 227 3.33 4.19 11.01
N GLY A 228 3.09 4.22 12.33
CA GLY A 228 4.04 4.76 13.30
C GLY A 228 4.93 3.68 13.91
N ARG A 229 6.14 4.06 14.33
CA ARG A 229 7.12 3.16 14.95
C ARG A 229 6.56 2.28 16.07
N GLU A 230 5.73 2.85 16.96
CA GLU A 230 5.17 2.11 18.09
C GLU A 230 4.25 0.96 17.63
N GLY A 231 3.37 1.24 16.67
CA GLY A 231 2.47 0.25 16.08
C GLY A 231 3.24 -0.83 15.30
N GLU A 232 4.21 -0.42 14.50
CA GLU A 232 5.08 -1.34 13.75
C GLU A 232 5.90 -2.23 14.69
N THR A 233 6.44 -1.68 15.78
CA THR A 233 7.17 -2.45 16.80
C THR A 233 6.26 -3.51 17.44
N GLY A 234 4.99 -3.17 17.73
CA GLY A 234 4.01 -4.14 18.20
C GLY A 234 3.79 -5.30 17.22
N MET A 235 3.75 -5.02 15.92
CA MET A 235 3.64 -6.06 14.88
C MET A 235 4.91 -6.93 14.80
N LEU A 236 6.11 -6.33 14.90
CA LEU A 236 7.39 -7.05 14.89
C LEU A 236 7.57 -7.98 16.10
N ASP A 237 7.04 -7.58 17.24
CA ASP A 237 7.18 -8.33 18.49
C ASP A 237 6.10 -9.41 18.66
N GLN A 238 4.89 -9.20 18.12
CA GLN A 238 3.72 -10.06 18.42
C GLN A 238 2.81 -10.37 17.22
N GLY A 239 2.92 -9.63 16.12
CA GLY A 239 2.07 -9.77 14.94
C GLY A 239 2.60 -10.78 13.91
N TYR A 240 2.01 -10.76 12.72
CA TYR A 240 2.31 -11.73 11.66
C TYR A 240 3.77 -11.72 11.19
N VAL A 241 4.47 -10.58 11.31
CA VAL A 241 5.90 -10.43 10.96
C VAL A 241 6.85 -10.92 12.05
N HIS A 242 6.35 -11.35 13.22
CA HIS A 242 7.18 -11.91 14.27
C HIS A 242 7.74 -13.30 13.87
N ILE A 243 9.05 -13.51 14.06
CA ILE A 243 9.72 -14.79 13.76
C ILE A 243 10.41 -15.34 15.02
N PRO A 244 9.76 -16.27 15.74
CA PRO A 244 10.37 -16.93 16.90
C PRO A 244 11.63 -17.73 16.54
N PRO A 245 12.57 -17.90 17.48
CA PRO A 245 12.56 -17.40 18.86
C PRO A 245 13.17 -15.99 19.00
N GLY A 246 13.57 -15.36 17.90
CA GLY A 246 14.35 -14.12 17.89
C GLY A 246 13.52 -12.87 17.59
N PRO A 247 14.13 -11.69 17.71
CA PRO A 247 13.48 -10.46 17.29
C PRO A 247 13.42 -10.35 15.75
N THR A 248 12.28 -9.91 15.23
CA THR A 248 12.21 -9.33 13.87
C THR A 248 12.66 -7.86 13.92
N ARG A 249 13.43 -7.42 12.94
CA ARG A 249 13.97 -6.05 12.85
C ARG A 249 13.81 -5.51 11.44
N LEU A 250 13.46 -4.23 11.36
CA LEU A 250 13.46 -3.45 10.14
C LEU A 250 14.76 -2.65 10.03
N GLU A 251 15.15 -2.31 8.81
CA GLU A 251 16.27 -1.41 8.57
C GLU A 251 15.97 0.01 9.07
N TYR A 252 14.70 0.42 8.99
CA TYR A 252 14.20 1.71 9.47
C TYR A 252 12.67 1.64 9.70
N PHE A 253 12.12 2.61 10.43
CA PHE A 253 10.68 2.82 10.53
C PHE A 253 10.23 3.93 9.58
N VAL A 254 9.08 3.77 8.92
CA VAL A 254 8.64 4.69 7.86
C VAL A 254 8.47 6.12 8.36
N ASP A 255 7.86 6.30 9.53
CA ASP A 255 7.65 7.61 10.13
C ASP A 255 8.96 8.29 10.53
N GLU A 256 9.95 7.54 10.99
CA GLU A 256 11.30 8.05 11.26
C GLU A 256 12.02 8.43 9.98
N GLY A 257 12.01 7.57 8.96
CA GLY A 257 12.63 7.86 7.65
C GLY A 257 12.04 9.11 6.98
N LEU A 258 10.74 9.35 7.14
CA LEU A 258 10.09 10.57 6.69
C LEU A 258 10.52 11.82 7.48
N ARG A 259 10.60 11.71 8.82
CA ARG A 259 11.09 12.82 9.65
C ARG A 259 12.55 13.17 9.35
N GLU A 260 13.40 12.17 9.16
CA GLU A 260 14.80 12.35 8.73
C GLU A 260 14.91 13.03 7.36
N ALA A 261 13.94 12.77 6.47
CA ALA A 261 13.85 13.43 5.17
C ALA A 261 13.24 14.84 5.21
N GLY A 262 12.85 15.34 6.39
CA GLY A 262 12.37 16.71 6.62
C GLY A 262 10.85 16.86 6.66
N PHE A 263 10.08 15.78 6.59
CA PHE A 263 8.61 15.85 6.60
C PHE A 263 8.04 16.02 8.01
N THR A 264 6.91 16.73 8.11
CA THR A 264 6.12 16.77 9.34
C THR A 264 5.22 15.54 9.38
N VAL A 265 5.48 14.61 10.30
CA VAL A 265 4.79 13.31 10.36
C VAL A 265 3.92 13.17 11.59
N LYS A 266 2.63 12.94 11.37
CA LYS A 266 1.63 12.64 12.40
C LYS A 266 1.29 11.15 12.42
N THR A 267 1.51 10.51 13.56
CA THR A 267 1.18 9.10 13.78
C THR A 267 0.05 8.98 14.81
N ALA A 268 -0.68 7.88 14.76
CA ALA A 268 -1.76 7.61 15.69
C ALA A 268 -1.23 7.05 17.02
N ALA A 269 -1.79 7.51 18.15
CA ALA A 269 -1.48 6.96 19.46
C ALA A 269 -1.98 5.52 19.64
N ILE A 270 -3.14 5.21 19.04
CA ILE A 270 -3.62 3.84 18.86
C ILE A 270 -3.40 3.51 17.39
N PRO A 271 -2.59 2.50 17.02
CA PRO A 271 -2.20 2.24 15.63
C PRO A 271 -3.38 2.12 14.65
N THR A 272 -4.51 1.58 15.10
CA THR A 272 -5.74 1.38 14.34
C THR A 272 -6.69 2.57 14.30
N SER A 273 -6.36 3.70 14.96
CA SER A 273 -7.14 4.93 14.81
C SER A 273 -7.02 5.47 13.39
N LEU A 274 -8.09 6.06 12.89
CA LEU A 274 -8.16 6.60 11.54
C LEU A 274 -7.49 7.97 11.48
N ILE A 275 -6.40 8.09 10.71
CA ILE A 275 -5.79 9.37 10.36
C ILE A 275 -5.67 9.43 8.84
N LEU A 276 -6.37 10.40 8.25
CA LEU A 276 -6.28 10.76 6.85
C LEU A 276 -5.89 12.23 6.75
N LEU A 277 -4.82 12.54 6.03
CA LEU A 277 -4.31 13.90 5.86
C LEU A 277 -4.26 14.27 4.37
N PRO A 278 -5.33 14.90 3.85
CA PRO A 278 -5.30 15.53 2.54
C PRO A 278 -4.60 16.89 2.60
N ASN A 279 -3.79 17.19 1.59
CA ASN A 279 -3.19 18.48 1.31
C ASN A 279 -3.55 18.90 -0.14
N PRO A 280 -4.65 19.65 -0.32
CA PRO A 280 -5.11 20.05 -1.65
C PRO A 280 -4.15 21.03 -2.35
N GLN A 281 -3.31 21.77 -1.60
CA GLN A 281 -2.37 22.74 -2.18
C GLN A 281 -1.28 22.08 -3.02
N ILE A 282 -0.92 20.83 -2.71
CA ILE A 282 0.06 20.06 -3.49
C ILE A 282 -0.54 18.80 -4.12
N GLY A 283 -1.86 18.61 -4.04
CA GLY A 283 -2.54 17.44 -4.59
C GLY A 283 -2.09 16.12 -3.95
N LEU A 284 -2.00 16.04 -2.62
CA LEU A 284 -1.56 14.84 -1.89
C LEU A 284 -2.60 14.40 -0.86
N VAL A 285 -2.75 13.10 -0.63
CA VAL A 285 -3.37 12.52 0.56
C VAL A 285 -2.53 11.36 1.10
N THR A 286 -2.41 11.31 2.42
CA THR A 286 -1.80 10.19 3.12
C THR A 286 -2.75 9.57 4.14
N GLY A 287 -2.81 8.25 4.21
CA GLY A 287 -3.57 7.48 5.20
C GLY A 287 -2.67 6.54 6.00
N ASN A 288 -2.97 6.32 7.28
CA ASN A 288 -2.05 5.63 8.19
C ASN A 288 -2.14 4.10 8.16
N GLY A 289 -3.06 3.50 7.40
CA GLY A 289 -3.19 2.06 7.29
C GLY A 289 -4.51 1.62 6.66
N PRO A 290 -4.77 0.30 6.52
CA PRO A 290 -5.96 -0.21 5.84
C PRO A 290 -7.27 0.27 6.49
N GLN A 291 -7.24 0.65 7.78
CA GLN A 291 -8.38 1.24 8.48
C GLN A 291 -8.92 2.53 7.83
N THR A 292 -8.09 3.20 7.02
CA THR A 292 -8.44 4.45 6.34
C THR A 292 -8.85 4.29 4.89
N ILE A 293 -8.78 3.10 4.31
CA ILE A 293 -8.88 2.97 2.85
C ILE A 293 -10.24 3.43 2.29
N ASP A 294 -11.35 3.18 2.99
CA ASP A 294 -12.69 3.59 2.54
C ASP A 294 -12.83 5.12 2.51
N ILE A 295 -12.37 5.80 3.57
CA ILE A 295 -12.40 7.26 3.64
C ILE A 295 -11.38 7.89 2.68
N GLN A 296 -10.27 7.21 2.40
CA GLN A 296 -9.26 7.65 1.44
C GLN A 296 -9.78 7.55 0.01
N ALA A 297 -10.41 6.44 -0.38
CA ALA A 297 -11.05 6.29 -1.68
C ALA A 297 -12.16 7.35 -1.89
N THR A 298 -12.98 7.58 -0.86
CA THR A 298 -14.00 8.65 -0.87
C THR A 298 -13.38 10.04 -1.04
N ASN A 299 -12.24 10.30 -0.37
CA ASN A 299 -11.54 11.57 -0.50
C ASN A 299 -10.99 11.80 -1.91
N ILE A 300 -10.36 10.78 -2.52
CA ILE A 300 -9.92 10.84 -3.92
C ILE A 300 -11.12 11.17 -4.82
N ARG A 301 -12.23 10.44 -4.68
CA ARG A 301 -13.43 10.65 -5.50
C ARG A 301 -13.94 12.08 -5.37
N ALA A 302 -14.05 12.58 -4.15
CA ALA A 302 -14.50 13.95 -3.90
C ALA A 302 -13.60 14.98 -4.58
N THR A 303 -12.27 14.83 -4.49
CA THR A 303 -11.30 15.73 -5.11
C THR A 303 -11.36 15.74 -6.63
N LEU A 304 -11.67 14.62 -7.28
CA LEU A 304 -11.76 14.54 -8.75
C LEU A 304 -13.08 15.07 -9.31
N THR A 305 -14.08 15.31 -8.46
CA THR A 305 -15.41 15.81 -8.87
C THR A 305 -15.61 17.31 -8.64
N THR A 306 -14.63 18.00 -8.05
CA THR A 306 -14.64 19.43 -7.74
C THR A 306 -13.86 20.25 -8.75
#